data_AF-A0A0K2T3S5-F1
#
_entry.id   AF-A0A0K2T3S5-F1
#
_cell.length_a   1.000
_cell.length_b   1.000
_cell.length_c   1.000
_cell.angle_alpha   90.00
_cell.angle_beta   90.00
_cell.angle_gamma   90.00
#
_symmetry.space_group_name_H-M   'P 1'
#
loop_
_entity.id
_entity.type
_entity.pdbx_description
1 polymer ?
#
loop_
_entity_poly.entity_id
_entity_poly.type
_entity_poly.pdbx_seq_one_letter_code
_entity_poly.pdbx_strand_id
1 'polypeptide(L)'
;LVLSPRFGGQLPLLSPSPTPLGIGYSKYCKINIIISESLEQLPPIPKVTEIADPDQMKKQLADQQAIAMAAVENLTASKNAKKSVSVLGPINFGNYAKKIVSFLARNFFTMKFIALTIAFIINFMLLFYKVSVIEEIGLGEDEEEEIISGSGDSEGVEESDPEEFVHVDEKFYYLEYLIRVLGLTHAFVSLCMLIAYYNLKVPLAIFKREKDVARRLEFDGLYLAEEPGDDDIKAHWDKLVISAKSFPALYWDKFVKKRVRQKYANQFEFDAISNILGMEKSSLRQENEETGLFNLIMSIDWRYQVWKAGVTVTDNPFLYQLWYFCFSILGNYNYFFFAAHLLDVAVGVAALRIILEAITHNGKQLILTVMLLTIFVYIYTVIAFNFFRKFYVSEEEEEVDQKCHDMLTCFVFHLYKGVRAGGGIGDEIEPPDGDEYEVYRILFDISFFFFIIVILLAIIQGFIIDAFGALRDQMQGVEDELENNCFICGIGKDYLDKVPHGFDIHVQQEHNLANYLFFLMYLINKDETEYTGQETYVWDMYQRRCWDFFPAGDCFRKQYEDELGAA
;
A
#
# COMPACT_ATOMS: atom_id res chain seq x y z
N LEU A 1 -2.78 -34.78 52.12
CA LEU A 1 -1.67 -34.82 51.13
C LEU A 1 -2.12 -35.71 49.96
N VAL A 2 -2.94 -35.14 49.09
CA VAL A 2 -3.43 -35.76 47.85
C VAL A 2 -3.15 -34.71 46.78
N LEU A 3 -2.20 -35.01 45.90
CA LEU A 3 -1.81 -34.16 44.78
C LEU A 3 -2.71 -34.52 43.59
N SER A 4 -3.49 -33.54 43.14
CA SER A 4 -4.24 -33.57 41.89
C SER A 4 -3.58 -32.57 40.92
N PRO A 5 -3.36 -32.93 39.64
CA PRO A 5 -2.73 -32.04 38.67
C PRO A 5 -3.75 -31.02 38.15
N ARG A 6 -3.44 -29.73 38.27
CA ARG A 6 -4.19 -28.66 37.60
C ARG A 6 -3.92 -28.72 36.10
N PHE A 7 -5.01 -28.86 35.35
CA PHE A 7 -5.09 -28.67 33.90
C PHE A 7 -4.53 -27.29 33.52
N GLY A 8 -3.44 -27.27 32.76
CA GLY A 8 -3.02 -26.12 31.97
C GLY A 8 -3.87 -26.06 30.70
N GLY A 9 -4.79 -25.10 30.63
CA GLY A 9 -5.51 -24.76 29.41
C GLY A 9 -4.57 -24.04 28.44
N GLN A 10 -3.92 -24.81 27.56
CA GLN A 10 -3.39 -24.28 26.31
C GLN A 10 -4.56 -23.78 25.46
N LEU A 11 -4.60 -22.48 25.17
CA LEU A 11 -5.36 -21.97 24.02
C LEU A 11 -4.82 -22.71 22.77
N PRO A 12 -5.66 -23.37 21.96
CA PRO A 12 -5.23 -23.83 20.66
C PRO A 12 -5.07 -22.60 19.75
N LEU A 13 -3.82 -22.27 19.44
CA LEU A 13 -3.46 -21.48 18.26
C LEU A 13 -4.04 -22.16 17.02
N LEU A 14 -5.24 -21.74 16.62
CA LEU A 14 -5.83 -22.11 15.33
C LEU A 14 -5.03 -21.43 14.22
N SER A 15 -4.20 -22.21 13.54
CA SER A 15 -3.77 -21.94 12.17
C SER A 15 -5.00 -21.73 11.28
N PRO A 16 -5.12 -20.63 10.51
CA PRO A 16 -6.19 -20.52 9.55
C PRO A 16 -5.83 -21.33 8.30
N SER A 17 -6.42 -22.52 8.16
CA SER A 17 -6.58 -23.15 6.86
C SER A 17 -7.50 -22.28 5.99
N PRO A 18 -7.21 -22.07 4.70
CA PRO A 18 -7.92 -21.08 3.89
C PRO A 18 -9.25 -21.64 3.37
N THR A 19 -10.33 -21.42 4.10
CA THR A 19 -11.71 -21.60 3.59
C THR A 19 -12.27 -20.28 3.03
N PRO A 20 -13.02 -20.32 1.91
CA PRO A 20 -13.17 -19.16 1.02
C PRO A 20 -14.36 -18.28 1.42
N LEU A 21 -14.14 -17.28 2.26
CA LEU A 21 -15.15 -16.26 2.60
C LEU A 21 -15.15 -15.02 1.68
N GLY A 22 -14.37 -15.03 0.60
CA GLY A 22 -14.21 -13.87 -0.31
C GLY A 22 -15.20 -13.75 -1.48
N ILE A 23 -16.18 -14.65 -1.63
CA ILE A 23 -17.04 -14.70 -2.84
C ILE A 23 -18.44 -14.09 -2.61
N GLY A 24 -18.81 -13.77 -1.37
CA GLY A 24 -20.13 -13.22 -1.04
C GLY A 24 -20.38 -11.84 -1.68
N TYR A 25 -19.54 -10.86 -1.38
CA TYR A 25 -19.83 -9.46 -1.69
C TYR A 25 -20.00 -9.14 -3.19
N SER A 26 -19.30 -9.83 -4.09
CA SER A 26 -19.40 -9.60 -5.54
C SER A 26 -20.62 -10.28 -6.19
N LYS A 27 -21.12 -11.38 -5.62
CA LYS A 27 -22.33 -12.05 -6.12
C LYS A 27 -23.61 -11.30 -5.71
N TYR A 28 -23.68 -10.80 -4.48
CA TYR A 28 -24.89 -10.11 -3.99
C TYR A 28 -25.15 -8.77 -4.68
N CYS A 29 -24.08 -8.01 -5.00
CA CYS A 29 -24.23 -6.74 -5.73
C CYS A 29 -24.73 -6.95 -7.18
N LYS A 30 -24.36 -8.06 -7.83
CA LYS A 30 -24.87 -8.42 -9.16
C LYS A 30 -26.30 -8.96 -9.15
N ILE A 31 -26.71 -9.65 -8.10
CA ILE A 31 -28.06 -10.20 -7.99
C ILE A 31 -29.09 -9.08 -7.83
N ASN A 32 -28.80 -8.03 -7.05
CA ASN A 32 -29.71 -6.88 -6.91
C ASN A 32 -29.79 -6.01 -8.18
N ILE A 33 -28.71 -5.90 -8.97
CA ILE A 33 -28.72 -5.16 -10.25
C ILE A 33 -29.56 -5.91 -11.31
N ILE A 34 -29.47 -7.24 -11.35
CA ILE A 34 -30.26 -8.04 -12.31
C ILE A 34 -31.74 -8.04 -11.94
N ILE A 35 -32.09 -8.02 -10.64
CA ILE A 35 -33.48 -7.93 -10.18
C ILE A 35 -34.08 -6.55 -10.49
N SER A 36 -33.30 -5.46 -10.40
CA SER A 36 -33.78 -4.11 -10.76
C SER A 36 -33.95 -3.92 -12.27
N GLU A 37 -33.02 -4.41 -13.10
CA GLU A 37 -33.15 -4.35 -14.57
C GLU A 37 -34.29 -5.24 -15.11
N SER A 38 -34.61 -6.33 -14.41
CA SER A 38 -35.72 -7.22 -14.79
C SER A 38 -37.10 -6.67 -14.46
N LEU A 39 -37.20 -5.71 -13.52
CA LEU A 39 -38.46 -5.04 -13.17
C LEU A 39 -38.82 -3.88 -14.12
N GLU A 40 -37.85 -3.37 -14.88
CA GLU A 40 -38.01 -2.24 -15.81
C GLU A 40 -38.55 -2.63 -17.19
N GLN A 41 -38.63 -3.94 -17.50
CA GLN A 41 -39.13 -4.44 -18.80
C GLN A 41 -40.60 -4.89 -18.77
N LEU A 42 -41.31 -4.70 -17.66
CA LEU A 42 -42.74 -4.99 -17.60
C LEU A 42 -43.53 -3.81 -18.20
N PRO A 43 -44.45 -4.05 -19.16
CA PRO A 43 -45.30 -2.98 -19.67
C PRO A 43 -46.14 -2.37 -18.54
N PRO A 44 -46.43 -1.06 -18.57
CA PRO A 44 -47.20 -0.41 -17.52
C PRO A 44 -48.60 -1.00 -17.43
N ILE A 45 -49.05 -1.27 -16.21
CA ILE A 45 -50.41 -1.74 -15.91
C ILE A 45 -51.39 -0.62 -16.29
N PRO A 46 -52.30 -0.82 -17.27
CA PRO A 46 -53.30 0.19 -17.57
C PRO A 46 -54.29 0.31 -16.40
N LYS A 47 -54.64 1.56 -16.06
CA LYS A 47 -55.65 1.85 -15.04
C LYS A 47 -56.99 1.25 -15.45
N VAL A 48 -57.58 0.47 -14.55
CA VAL A 48 -58.91 -0.12 -14.72
C VAL A 48 -59.96 1.01 -14.75
N THR A 49 -60.39 1.40 -15.95
CA THR A 49 -61.61 2.18 -16.14
C THR A 49 -62.80 1.24 -16.24
N GLU A 50 -63.74 1.44 -15.31
CA GLU A 50 -65.13 0.96 -15.23
C GLU A 50 -65.65 0.09 -16.38
N ILE A 51 -65.78 -1.23 -16.15
CA ILE A 51 -66.76 -2.08 -16.84
C ILE A 51 -67.26 -3.16 -15.86
N ALA A 52 -68.57 -3.24 -15.69
CA ALA A 52 -69.27 -4.18 -14.82
C ALA A 52 -69.66 -5.46 -15.62
N ASP A 53 -68.76 -6.45 -15.72
CA ASP A 53 -69.15 -7.85 -15.99
C ASP A 53 -68.01 -8.84 -15.66
N PRO A 54 -68.16 -9.74 -14.65
CA PRO A 54 -67.11 -10.69 -14.23
C PRO A 54 -66.63 -11.67 -15.31
N ASP A 55 -67.49 -12.00 -16.29
CA ASP A 55 -67.17 -12.99 -17.32
C ASP A 55 -66.28 -12.44 -18.44
N GLN A 56 -66.33 -11.13 -18.70
CA GLN A 56 -65.42 -10.48 -19.65
C GLN A 56 -64.00 -10.36 -19.08
N MET A 57 -63.86 -10.14 -17.77
CA MET A 57 -62.55 -10.04 -17.10
C MET A 57 -61.80 -11.39 -17.12
N LYS A 58 -62.52 -12.50 -16.90
CA LYS A 58 -61.92 -13.86 -17.00
C LYS A 58 -61.44 -14.16 -18.41
N LYS A 59 -62.18 -13.71 -19.43
CA LYS A 59 -61.81 -13.91 -20.84
C LYS A 59 -60.56 -13.10 -21.22
N GLN A 60 -60.48 -11.84 -20.80
CA GLN A 60 -59.28 -11.01 -21.00
C GLN A 60 -58.05 -11.54 -20.26
N LEU A 61 -58.21 -12.09 -19.05
CA LEU A 61 -57.11 -12.69 -18.29
C LEU A 61 -56.60 -13.98 -18.96
N ALA A 62 -57.52 -14.81 -19.50
CA ALA A 62 -57.17 -16.01 -20.24
C ALA A 62 -56.44 -15.70 -21.56
N ASP A 63 -56.88 -14.67 -22.29
CA ASP A 63 -56.22 -14.23 -23.51
C ASP A 63 -54.81 -13.66 -23.22
N GLN A 64 -54.65 -12.92 -22.12
CA GLN A 64 -53.34 -12.43 -21.65
C GLN A 64 -52.40 -13.58 -21.24
N GLN A 65 -52.91 -14.60 -20.56
CA GLN A 65 -52.13 -15.79 -20.20
C GLN A 65 -51.69 -16.59 -21.44
N ALA A 66 -52.55 -16.71 -22.45
CA ALA A 66 -52.21 -17.38 -23.71
C ALA A 66 -51.10 -16.64 -24.49
N ILE A 67 -51.15 -15.31 -24.54
CA ILE A 67 -50.11 -14.49 -25.18
C ILE A 67 -48.78 -14.60 -24.42
N ALA A 68 -48.81 -14.61 -23.08
CA ALA A 68 -47.62 -14.78 -22.26
C ALA A 68 -46.98 -16.18 -22.45
N MET A 69 -47.79 -17.24 -22.53
CA MET A 69 -47.28 -18.60 -22.78
C MET A 69 -46.66 -18.73 -24.18
N ALA A 70 -47.27 -18.13 -25.21
CA ALA A 70 -46.71 -18.12 -26.55
C ALA A 70 -45.37 -17.34 -26.64
N ALA A 71 -45.23 -16.25 -25.87
CA ALA A 71 -43.97 -15.50 -25.79
C ALA A 71 -42.85 -16.33 -25.11
N VAL A 72 -43.18 -17.08 -24.06
CA VAL A 72 -42.24 -17.99 -23.37
C VAL A 72 -41.83 -19.16 -24.28
N GLU A 73 -42.76 -19.68 -25.08
CA GLU A 73 -42.48 -20.75 -26.03
C GLU A 73 -41.54 -20.29 -27.17
N ASN A 74 -41.71 -19.06 -27.66
CA ASN A 74 -40.79 -18.45 -28.63
C ASN A 74 -39.39 -18.15 -28.04
N LEU A 75 -39.31 -17.73 -26.78
CA LEU A 75 -38.03 -17.54 -26.07
C LEU A 75 -37.29 -18.87 -25.81
N THR A 76 -38.03 -19.94 -25.53
CA THR A 76 -37.45 -21.28 -25.35
C THR A 76 -37.04 -21.91 -26.67
N ALA A 77 -37.79 -21.70 -27.76
CA ALA A 77 -37.40 -22.08 -29.11
C ALA A 77 -36.11 -21.35 -29.57
N SER A 78 -35.98 -20.05 -29.30
CA SER A 78 -34.76 -19.26 -29.59
C SER A 78 -33.54 -19.72 -28.78
N LYS A 79 -33.74 -20.11 -27.51
CA LYS A 79 -32.67 -20.72 -26.67
C LYS A 79 -32.25 -22.10 -27.15
N ASN A 80 -33.17 -22.90 -27.69
CA ASN A 80 -32.89 -24.23 -28.22
C ASN A 80 -32.21 -24.18 -29.60
N ALA A 81 -32.57 -23.20 -30.44
CA ALA A 81 -31.91 -22.96 -31.73
C ALA A 81 -30.43 -22.52 -31.57
N LYS A 82 -30.08 -21.79 -30.50
CA LYS A 82 -28.69 -21.47 -30.14
C LYS A 82 -27.88 -22.65 -29.59
N LYS A 83 -28.52 -23.79 -29.29
CA LYS A 83 -27.88 -24.96 -28.66
C LYS A 83 -27.43 -26.03 -29.67
N SER A 84 -27.90 -25.96 -30.91
CA SER A 84 -27.46 -26.86 -31.99
C SER A 84 -26.75 -26.05 -33.08
N VAL A 85 -25.43 -25.98 -32.98
CA VAL A 85 -24.40 -25.72 -34.03
C VAL A 85 -23.25 -24.89 -33.42
N SER A 86 -22.24 -25.58 -32.90
CA SER A 86 -20.79 -25.30 -33.04
C SER A 86 -20.02 -26.14 -32.01
N VAL A 87 -19.27 -27.13 -32.50
CA VAL A 87 -18.37 -27.98 -31.68
C VAL A 87 -17.05 -27.27 -31.33
N LEU A 88 -16.88 -26.01 -31.73
CA LEU A 88 -15.87 -25.09 -31.22
C LEU A 88 -16.56 -23.75 -30.88
N GLY A 89 -16.90 -23.54 -29.61
CA GLY A 89 -17.44 -22.26 -29.16
C GLY A 89 -16.36 -21.17 -29.16
N PRO A 90 -16.72 -19.88 -29.35
CA PRO A 90 -15.77 -18.77 -29.22
C PRO A 90 -15.18 -18.77 -27.81
N ILE A 91 -13.85 -18.80 -27.71
CA ILE A 91 -13.15 -18.74 -26.42
C ILE A 91 -13.54 -17.42 -25.75
N ASN A 92 -14.30 -17.51 -24.66
CA ASN A 92 -14.71 -16.34 -23.87
C ASN A 92 -13.52 -15.85 -23.02
N PHE A 93 -12.59 -15.13 -23.64
CA PHE A 93 -11.37 -14.60 -23.00
C PHE A 93 -11.66 -13.82 -21.72
N GLY A 94 -12.77 -13.07 -21.65
CA GLY A 94 -13.14 -12.30 -20.47
C GLY A 94 -13.48 -13.13 -19.23
N ASN A 95 -14.09 -14.32 -19.41
CA ASN A 95 -14.39 -15.22 -18.29
C ASN A 95 -13.14 -15.98 -17.83
N TYR A 96 -12.25 -16.30 -18.76
CA TYR A 96 -10.97 -16.93 -18.44
C TYR A 96 -10.04 -15.94 -17.70
N ALA A 97 -9.96 -14.69 -18.15
CA ALA A 97 -9.21 -13.63 -17.48
C ALA A 97 -9.69 -13.40 -16.04
N LYS A 98 -11.01 -13.34 -15.80
CA LYS A 98 -11.56 -13.22 -14.44
C LYS A 98 -11.19 -14.40 -13.55
N LYS A 99 -11.22 -15.63 -14.07
CA LYS A 99 -10.78 -16.83 -13.33
C LYS A 99 -9.29 -16.76 -12.99
N ILE A 100 -8.45 -16.36 -13.95
CA ILE A 100 -7.02 -16.15 -13.75
C ILE A 100 -6.79 -15.12 -12.65
N VAL A 101 -7.34 -13.92 -12.79
CA VAL A 101 -7.19 -12.84 -11.79
C VAL A 101 -7.66 -13.28 -10.40
N SER A 102 -8.78 -14.01 -10.32
CA SER A 102 -9.27 -14.57 -9.05
C SER A 102 -8.31 -15.62 -8.45
N PHE A 103 -7.70 -16.46 -9.28
CA PHE A 103 -6.68 -17.40 -8.84
C PHE A 103 -5.42 -16.68 -8.32
N LEU A 104 -4.93 -15.68 -9.05
CA LEU A 104 -3.78 -14.86 -8.65
C LEU A 104 -4.04 -14.15 -7.32
N ALA A 105 -5.20 -13.51 -7.18
CA ALA A 105 -5.56 -12.80 -5.96
C ALA A 105 -5.66 -13.73 -4.74
N ARG A 106 -6.19 -14.96 -4.92
CA ARG A 106 -6.31 -15.94 -3.84
C ARG A 106 -4.95 -16.42 -3.33
N ASN A 107 -3.98 -16.57 -4.23
CA ASN A 107 -2.66 -17.12 -3.91
C ASN A 107 -1.59 -16.02 -3.74
N PHE A 108 -1.98 -14.77 -3.46
CA PHE A 108 -1.07 -13.62 -3.41
C PHE A 108 0.13 -13.85 -2.45
N PHE A 109 -0.13 -14.29 -1.22
CA PHE A 109 0.94 -14.53 -0.23
C PHE A 109 1.83 -15.72 -0.60
N THR A 110 1.27 -16.74 -1.24
CA THR A 110 2.05 -17.87 -1.78
C THR A 110 2.99 -17.41 -2.88
N MET A 111 2.53 -16.54 -3.78
CA MET A 111 3.40 -15.96 -4.82
C MET A 111 4.49 -15.08 -4.23
N LYS A 112 4.20 -14.29 -3.17
CA LYS A 112 5.23 -13.54 -2.43
C LYS A 112 6.33 -14.47 -1.89
N PHE A 113 5.94 -15.57 -1.26
CA PHE A 113 6.89 -16.54 -0.72
C PHE A 113 7.72 -17.24 -1.81
N ILE A 114 7.09 -17.59 -2.94
CA ILE A 114 7.80 -18.18 -4.10
C ILE A 114 8.80 -17.18 -4.69
N ALA A 115 8.38 -15.93 -4.90
CA ALA A 115 9.25 -14.88 -5.43
C ALA A 115 10.47 -14.68 -4.52
N LEU A 116 10.25 -14.63 -3.20
CA LEU A 116 11.32 -14.52 -2.22
C LEU A 116 12.28 -15.71 -2.27
N THR A 117 11.76 -16.93 -2.36
CA THR A 117 12.58 -18.15 -2.47
C THR A 117 13.44 -18.12 -3.74
N ILE A 118 12.85 -17.73 -4.88
CA ILE A 118 13.58 -17.59 -6.14
C ILE A 118 14.67 -16.51 -6.02
N ALA A 119 14.37 -15.37 -5.38
CA ALA A 119 15.37 -14.32 -5.16
C ALA A 119 16.57 -14.83 -4.34
N PHE A 120 16.34 -15.63 -3.29
CA PHE A 120 17.44 -16.26 -2.53
C PHE A 120 18.27 -17.20 -3.39
N ILE A 121 17.64 -18.03 -4.22
CA ILE A 121 18.34 -18.97 -5.11
C ILE A 121 19.19 -18.20 -6.12
N ILE A 122 18.64 -17.18 -6.79
CA ILE A 122 19.38 -16.36 -7.75
C ILE A 122 20.59 -15.72 -7.06
N ASN A 123 20.40 -15.09 -5.89
CA ASN A 123 21.49 -14.41 -5.18
C ASN A 123 22.56 -15.38 -4.66
N PHE A 124 22.18 -16.59 -4.26
CA PHE A 124 23.15 -17.62 -3.91
C PHE A 124 24.00 -18.02 -5.13
N MET A 125 23.38 -18.13 -6.31
CA MET A 125 24.10 -18.41 -7.56
C MET A 125 25.01 -17.25 -7.99
N LEU A 126 24.61 -16.00 -7.72
CA LEU A 126 25.42 -14.81 -8.03
C LEU A 126 26.77 -14.79 -7.32
N LEU A 127 26.92 -15.48 -6.18
CA LEU A 127 28.19 -15.57 -5.44
C LEU A 127 29.32 -16.29 -6.23
N PHE A 128 28.98 -17.01 -7.30
CA PHE A 128 29.96 -17.74 -8.12
C PHE A 128 30.48 -16.94 -9.32
N TYR A 129 30.02 -15.70 -9.52
CA TYR A 129 30.57 -14.83 -10.56
C TYR A 129 31.98 -14.37 -10.20
N LYS A 130 32.85 -14.29 -11.20
CA LYS A 130 34.19 -13.74 -11.10
C LYS A 130 34.39 -12.68 -12.17
N VAL A 131 35.23 -11.70 -11.84
CA VAL A 131 35.72 -10.73 -12.81
C VAL A 131 36.98 -11.32 -13.45
N SER A 132 37.02 -11.38 -14.77
CA SER A 132 38.27 -11.62 -15.51
C SER A 132 38.58 -10.42 -16.36
N VAL A 133 39.85 -10.04 -16.30
CA VAL A 133 40.46 -9.10 -17.24
C VAL A 133 40.83 -9.90 -18.48
N ILE A 134 40.40 -9.44 -19.66
CA ILE A 134 40.98 -9.92 -20.91
C ILE A 134 42.36 -9.27 -20.98
N GLU A 135 43.42 -9.99 -20.63
CA GLU A 135 44.74 -9.65 -21.15
C GLU A 135 44.64 -9.87 -22.67
N GLU A 136 44.84 -8.82 -23.47
CA GLU A 136 45.05 -8.97 -24.90
C GLU A 136 46.22 -9.94 -25.10
N ILE A 137 45.89 -11.20 -25.41
CA ILE A 137 46.87 -12.21 -25.76
C ILE A 137 47.52 -11.73 -27.05
N GLY A 138 48.74 -11.21 -26.93
CA GLY A 138 49.66 -11.03 -28.03
C GLY A 138 49.83 -12.36 -28.77
N LEU A 139 49.09 -12.53 -29.86
CA LEU A 139 49.27 -13.62 -30.79
C LEU A 139 50.53 -13.33 -31.60
N GLY A 140 51.56 -14.12 -31.31
CA GLY A 140 52.79 -14.16 -32.08
C GLY A 140 52.59 -14.66 -33.50
N GLU A 141 53.39 -14.04 -34.37
CA GLU A 141 53.97 -14.50 -35.64
C GLU A 141 53.06 -15.09 -36.74
N ASP A 142 53.22 -14.45 -37.91
CA ASP A 142 53.00 -14.94 -39.28
C ASP A 142 51.60 -14.83 -39.90
N GLU A 143 51.35 -13.73 -40.64
CA GLU A 143 51.24 -13.76 -42.13
C GLU A 143 50.92 -12.34 -42.67
N GLU A 144 51.70 -11.91 -43.66
CA GLU A 144 51.58 -10.65 -44.39
C GLU A 144 50.29 -10.61 -45.24
N GLU A 145 49.54 -9.50 -45.21
CA GLU A 145 48.98 -8.90 -46.44
C GLU A 145 48.57 -7.44 -46.25
N GLU A 146 48.94 -6.63 -47.25
CA GLU A 146 48.87 -5.18 -47.36
C GLU A 146 47.43 -4.63 -47.46
N ILE A 147 47.10 -3.57 -46.72
CA ILE A 147 46.28 -2.45 -47.24
C ILE A 147 46.77 -1.11 -46.66
N ILE A 148 47.17 -0.22 -47.58
CA ILE A 148 47.64 1.15 -47.39
C ILE A 148 46.45 2.13 -47.20
N SER A 149 46.50 2.95 -46.14
CA SER A 149 46.27 4.43 -46.11
C SER A 149 46.08 4.85 -44.64
N GLY A 150 46.70 5.85 -44.03
CA GLY A 150 47.46 7.01 -44.51
C GLY A 150 47.08 8.19 -43.60
N SER A 151 48.05 8.67 -42.82
CA SER A 151 48.18 9.99 -42.14
C SER A 151 48.46 9.87 -40.65
N GLY A 152 49.64 10.35 -40.26
CA GLY A 152 50.07 10.42 -38.86
C GLY A 152 49.35 11.51 -38.08
N ASP A 153 49.14 11.22 -36.81
CA ASP A 153 49.59 12.08 -35.72
C ASP A 153 49.89 11.18 -34.52
N SER A 154 51.10 11.30 -33.98
CA SER A 154 51.47 10.76 -32.68
C SER A 154 51.01 11.75 -31.62
N GLU A 155 50.16 11.31 -30.68
CA GLU A 155 50.33 11.47 -29.24
C GLU A 155 49.02 11.14 -28.50
N GLY A 156 49.13 10.24 -27.50
CA GLY A 156 48.05 9.94 -26.55
C GLY A 156 47.24 8.68 -26.87
N VAL A 157 47.86 7.50 -26.83
CA VAL A 157 47.09 6.28 -26.55
C VAL A 157 46.71 6.37 -25.08
N GLU A 158 45.47 6.79 -24.80
CA GLU A 158 44.83 6.45 -23.53
C GLU A 158 44.88 4.92 -23.44
N GLU A 159 45.59 4.39 -22.44
CA GLU A 159 45.40 3.00 -22.03
C GLU A 159 43.91 2.85 -21.73
N SER A 160 43.15 2.34 -22.69
CA SER A 160 41.77 1.97 -22.46
C SER A 160 41.81 0.82 -21.45
N ASP A 161 41.35 1.08 -20.23
CA ASP A 161 41.22 0.07 -19.19
C ASP A 161 40.64 -1.21 -19.82
N PRO A 162 41.29 -2.38 -19.63
CA PRO A 162 40.86 -3.60 -20.28
C PRO A 162 39.40 -3.89 -19.92
N GLU A 163 38.57 -4.19 -20.92
CA GLU A 163 37.14 -4.46 -20.70
C GLU A 163 36.97 -5.65 -19.74
N GLU A 164 36.62 -5.35 -18.48
CA GLU A 164 36.35 -6.35 -17.47
C GLU A 164 35.03 -7.07 -17.77
N PHE A 165 35.09 -8.37 -18.08
CA PHE A 165 33.89 -9.17 -18.28
C PHE A 165 33.61 -10.06 -17.06
N VAL A 166 32.37 -9.97 -16.57
CA VAL A 166 31.88 -10.72 -15.41
C VAL A 166 31.32 -12.06 -15.90
N HIS A 167 32.09 -13.14 -15.75
CA HIS A 167 31.70 -14.48 -16.21
C HIS A 167 31.63 -15.49 -15.05
N VAL A 168 30.90 -16.59 -15.30
CA VAL A 168 30.86 -17.74 -14.40
C VAL A 168 31.98 -18.70 -14.79
N ASP A 169 32.71 -19.22 -13.80
CA ASP A 169 33.78 -20.23 -13.99
C ASP A 169 33.32 -21.38 -14.90
N GLU A 170 34.12 -21.74 -15.91
CA GLU A 170 33.76 -22.67 -16.99
C GLU A 170 33.27 -24.04 -16.49
N LYS A 171 33.64 -24.42 -15.26
CA LYS A 171 33.17 -25.64 -14.59
C LYS A 171 31.66 -25.66 -14.34
N PHE A 172 31.00 -24.51 -14.37
CA PHE A 172 29.57 -24.34 -14.06
C PHE A 172 28.78 -23.70 -15.19
N TYR A 173 29.01 -24.11 -16.45
CA TYR A 173 28.30 -23.58 -17.63
C TYR A 173 26.75 -23.63 -17.54
N TYR A 174 26.18 -24.60 -16.80
CA TYR A 174 24.74 -24.72 -16.61
C TYR A 174 24.14 -23.59 -15.75
N LEU A 175 24.97 -22.91 -14.96
CA LEU A 175 24.54 -21.87 -14.02
C LEU A 175 24.03 -20.63 -14.75
N GLU A 176 24.67 -20.24 -15.85
CA GLU A 176 24.26 -19.08 -16.65
C GLU A 176 22.86 -19.27 -17.24
N TYR A 177 22.60 -20.45 -17.80
CA TYR A 177 21.27 -20.78 -18.33
C TYR A 177 20.22 -20.84 -17.21
N LEU A 178 20.58 -21.40 -16.05
CA LEU A 178 19.69 -21.53 -14.91
C LEU A 178 19.29 -20.16 -14.33
N ILE A 179 20.26 -19.25 -14.15
CA ILE A 179 20.00 -17.88 -13.68
C ILE A 179 19.09 -17.14 -14.66
N ARG A 180 19.29 -17.29 -15.97
CA ARG A 180 18.43 -16.68 -16.98
C ARG A 180 16.99 -17.17 -16.89
N VAL A 181 16.77 -18.48 -16.75
CA VAL A 181 15.42 -19.06 -16.59
C VAL A 181 14.79 -18.60 -15.28
N LEU A 182 15.55 -18.59 -14.18
CA LEU A 182 15.06 -18.13 -12.88
C LEU A 182 14.75 -16.63 -12.89
N GLY A 183 15.56 -15.80 -13.53
CA GLY A 183 15.36 -14.35 -13.65
C GLY A 183 14.11 -13.99 -14.46
N LEU A 184 13.86 -14.70 -15.58
CA LEU A 184 12.63 -14.56 -16.34
C LEU A 184 11.41 -15.03 -15.54
N THR A 185 11.54 -16.15 -14.82
CA THR A 185 10.48 -16.66 -13.95
C THR A 185 10.18 -15.68 -12.81
N HIS A 186 11.21 -15.08 -12.20
CA HIS A 186 11.07 -14.09 -11.14
C HIS A 186 10.32 -12.85 -11.63
N ALA A 187 10.67 -12.33 -12.82
CA ALA A 187 9.97 -11.21 -13.44
C ALA A 187 8.51 -11.54 -13.79
N PHE A 188 8.22 -12.77 -14.21
CA PHE A 188 6.85 -13.21 -14.46
C PHE A 188 6.03 -13.30 -13.17
N VAL A 189 6.61 -13.87 -12.10
CA VAL A 189 5.96 -13.94 -10.78
C VAL A 189 5.74 -12.53 -10.22
N SER A 190 6.69 -11.61 -10.37
CA SER A 190 6.53 -10.23 -9.90
C SER A 190 5.46 -9.44 -10.66
N LEU A 191 5.32 -9.65 -11.97
CA LEU A 191 4.18 -9.14 -12.74
C LEU A 191 2.84 -9.69 -12.21
N CYS A 192 2.79 -11.00 -11.96
CA CYS A 192 1.62 -11.65 -11.40
C CYS A 192 1.27 -11.11 -10.01
N MET A 193 2.26 -10.85 -9.15
CA MET A 193 2.06 -10.20 -7.85
C MET A 193 1.50 -8.77 -7.99
N LEU A 194 2.00 -7.98 -8.95
CA LEU A 194 1.49 -6.63 -9.21
C LEU A 194 0.01 -6.65 -9.64
N ILE A 195 -0.35 -7.53 -10.58
CA ILE A 195 -1.73 -7.71 -11.03
C ILE A 195 -2.63 -8.21 -9.88
N ALA A 196 -2.14 -9.15 -9.08
CA ALA A 196 -2.87 -9.67 -7.91
C ALA A 196 -3.14 -8.55 -6.88
N TYR A 197 -2.13 -7.74 -6.57
CA TYR A 197 -2.26 -6.60 -5.64
C TYR A 197 -3.29 -5.59 -6.17
N TYR A 198 -3.22 -5.24 -7.45
CA TYR A 198 -4.16 -4.32 -8.10
C TYR A 198 -5.62 -4.77 -7.98
N ASN A 199 -5.89 -6.08 -8.04
CA ASN A 199 -7.25 -6.59 -7.97
C ASN A 199 -7.74 -6.90 -6.55
N LEU A 200 -6.83 -7.11 -5.59
CA LEU A 200 -7.17 -7.44 -4.21
C LEU A 200 -7.24 -6.21 -3.30
N LYS A 201 -6.19 -5.38 -3.27
CA LYS A 201 -6.03 -4.32 -2.27
C LYS A 201 -6.39 -2.93 -2.77
N VAL A 202 -6.14 -2.61 -4.05
CA VAL A 202 -6.47 -1.30 -4.61
C VAL A 202 -7.98 -0.99 -4.52
N PRO A 203 -8.92 -1.91 -4.79
CA PRO A 203 -10.35 -1.61 -4.63
C PRO A 203 -10.72 -1.21 -3.20
N LEU A 204 -10.05 -1.79 -2.19
CA LEU A 204 -10.25 -1.43 -0.79
C LEU A 204 -9.68 -0.04 -0.48
N ALA A 205 -8.51 0.31 -1.01
CA ALA A 205 -7.92 1.63 -0.87
C ALA A 205 -8.81 2.71 -1.50
N ILE A 206 -9.29 2.46 -2.73
CA ILE A 206 -10.24 3.35 -3.41
C ILE A 206 -11.57 3.45 -2.64
N PHE A 207 -12.09 2.34 -2.11
CA PHE A 207 -13.31 2.35 -1.29
C PHE A 207 -13.15 3.22 -0.04
N LYS A 208 -12.01 3.12 0.68
CA LYS A 208 -11.73 3.99 1.83
C LYS A 208 -11.71 5.46 1.42
N ARG A 209 -11.04 5.77 0.31
CA ARG A 209 -10.94 7.13 -0.20
C ARG A 209 -12.31 7.69 -0.64
N GLU A 210 -13.09 6.94 -1.42
CA GLU A 210 -14.44 7.37 -1.82
C GLU A 210 -15.36 7.57 -0.61
N LYS A 211 -15.29 6.69 0.40
CA LYS A 211 -16.03 6.84 1.66
C LYS A 211 -15.66 8.15 2.36
N ASP A 212 -14.38 8.48 2.44
CA ASP A 212 -13.92 9.70 3.14
C ASP A 212 -14.32 10.96 2.36
N VAL A 213 -14.20 10.97 1.03
CA VAL A 213 -14.69 12.06 0.17
C VAL A 213 -16.20 12.24 0.31
N ALA A 214 -16.97 11.15 0.26
CA ALA A 214 -18.42 11.19 0.42
C ALA A 214 -18.84 11.78 1.79
N ARG A 215 -18.12 11.40 2.86
CA ARG A 215 -18.38 11.91 4.22
C ARG A 215 -18.03 13.38 4.37
N ARG A 216 -16.85 13.81 3.91
CA ARG A 216 -16.44 15.22 3.97
C ARG A 216 -17.37 16.13 3.17
N LEU A 217 -17.86 15.64 2.03
CA LEU A 217 -18.82 16.35 1.21
C LEU A 217 -20.22 16.45 1.87
N GLU A 218 -20.68 15.40 2.53
CA GLU A 218 -22.02 15.34 3.13
C GLU A 218 -22.10 16.00 4.51
N PHE A 219 -21.10 15.82 5.36
CA PHE A 219 -21.15 16.25 6.77
C PHE A 219 -20.38 17.55 7.00
N ASP A 220 -19.17 17.67 6.45
CA ASP A 220 -18.29 18.82 6.69
C ASP A 220 -18.60 19.98 5.72
N GLY A 221 -19.28 19.71 4.61
CA GLY A 221 -19.55 20.72 3.57
C GLY A 221 -18.28 21.17 2.83
N LEU A 222 -17.20 20.40 2.93
CA LEU A 222 -15.96 20.63 2.20
C LEU A 222 -16.26 20.68 0.70
N TYR A 223 -15.66 21.64 -0.02
CA TYR A 223 -15.92 21.97 -1.44
C TYR A 223 -17.24 22.70 -1.75
N LEU A 224 -18.14 22.87 -0.77
CA LEU A 224 -19.37 23.64 -0.92
C LEU A 224 -19.34 24.93 -0.09
N ALA A 225 -19.13 24.79 1.22
CA ALA A 225 -19.10 25.89 2.18
C ALA A 225 -17.67 26.36 2.49
N GLU A 226 -16.72 25.42 2.52
CA GLU A 226 -15.32 25.67 2.82
C GLU A 226 -14.42 25.17 1.70
N GLU A 227 -13.38 25.95 1.37
CA GLU A 227 -12.32 25.52 0.47
C GLU A 227 -11.30 24.66 1.22
N PRO A 228 -10.70 23.65 0.56
CA PRO A 228 -9.65 22.87 1.18
C PRO A 228 -8.45 23.77 1.52
N GLY A 229 -7.82 23.55 2.67
CA GLY A 229 -6.59 24.27 3.03
C GLY A 229 -5.48 24.01 2.01
N ASP A 230 -4.70 25.04 1.70
CA ASP A 230 -3.69 25.03 0.62
C ASP A 230 -2.68 23.86 0.72
N ASP A 231 -2.38 23.40 1.94
CA ASP A 231 -1.45 22.31 2.20
C ASP A 231 -2.05 20.90 1.97
N ASP A 232 -3.37 20.75 1.89
CA ASP A 232 -4.03 19.45 1.71
C ASP A 232 -4.10 19.07 0.22
N ILE A 233 -2.96 18.64 -0.33
CA ILE A 233 -2.82 18.15 -1.71
C ILE A 233 -3.82 17.01 -2.01
N LYS A 234 -4.13 16.20 -1.00
CA LYS A 234 -5.09 15.10 -1.09
C LYS A 234 -6.49 15.65 -1.37
N ALA A 235 -6.95 16.65 -0.63
CA ALA A 235 -8.26 17.26 -0.87
C ALA A 235 -8.32 17.95 -2.25
N HIS A 236 -7.24 18.63 -2.64
CA HIS A 236 -7.14 19.22 -3.98
C HIS A 236 -7.29 18.19 -5.11
N TRP A 237 -6.68 17.01 -4.97
CA TRP A 237 -6.83 15.93 -5.94
C TRP A 237 -8.26 15.38 -6.01
N ASP A 238 -8.96 15.30 -4.86
CA ASP A 238 -10.33 14.80 -4.79
C ASP A 238 -11.34 15.73 -5.48
N LYS A 239 -11.03 17.01 -5.69
CA LYS A 239 -11.87 17.94 -6.48
C LYS A 239 -12.19 17.39 -7.88
N LEU A 240 -11.27 16.62 -8.46
CA LEU A 240 -11.45 15.99 -9.77
C LEU A 240 -12.57 14.95 -9.77
N VAL A 241 -12.77 14.20 -8.68
CA VAL A 241 -13.72 13.08 -8.62
C VAL A 241 -15.16 13.53 -8.34
N ILE A 242 -15.34 14.65 -7.65
CA ILE A 242 -16.67 15.15 -7.23
C ILE A 242 -17.56 15.44 -8.45
N SER A 243 -16.96 16.04 -9.49
CA SER A 243 -17.63 16.35 -10.76
C SER A 243 -17.70 15.16 -11.72
N ALA A 244 -17.06 14.03 -11.41
CA ALA A 244 -17.06 12.84 -12.27
C ALA A 244 -18.44 12.16 -12.25
N LYS A 245 -18.92 11.70 -13.39
CA LYS A 245 -20.26 11.08 -13.52
C LYS A 245 -20.33 9.75 -12.78
N SER A 246 -19.23 9.01 -12.80
CA SER A 246 -19.13 7.67 -12.21
C SER A 246 -19.01 7.70 -10.68
N PHE A 247 -18.80 8.87 -10.08
CA PHE A 247 -18.67 9.00 -8.63
C PHE A 247 -20.05 8.93 -7.93
N PRO A 248 -20.22 8.07 -6.91
CA PRO A 248 -19.27 7.07 -6.40
C PRO A 248 -19.40 5.68 -7.04
N ALA A 249 -18.28 5.06 -7.45
CA ALA A 249 -18.32 3.80 -8.20
C ALA A 249 -18.13 2.55 -7.31
N LEU A 250 -17.31 2.62 -6.26
CA LEU A 250 -16.99 1.49 -5.37
C LEU A 250 -17.64 1.60 -3.99
N TYR A 251 -17.89 2.81 -3.51
CA TYR A 251 -18.61 3.05 -2.26
C TYR A 251 -20.06 2.53 -2.36
N TRP A 252 -20.56 1.96 -1.26
CA TRP A 252 -21.92 1.41 -1.15
C TRP A 252 -23.01 2.45 -1.43
N ASP A 253 -22.75 3.67 -0.97
CA ASP A 253 -23.53 4.90 -1.05
C ASP A 253 -23.75 5.53 -2.42
N LYS A 254 -24.58 4.96 -3.31
CA LYS A 254 -24.78 5.53 -4.66
C LYS A 254 -25.56 6.84 -4.72
N PHE A 255 -26.28 7.22 -3.66
CA PHE A 255 -27.16 8.39 -3.67
C PHE A 255 -26.57 9.62 -2.99
N VAL A 256 -25.27 9.61 -2.64
CA VAL A 256 -24.59 10.71 -1.94
C VAL A 256 -24.79 12.07 -2.63
N LYS A 257 -24.67 12.17 -3.96
CA LYS A 257 -24.87 13.43 -4.69
C LYS A 257 -26.27 14.00 -4.52
N LYS A 258 -27.28 13.13 -4.49
CA LYS A 258 -28.68 13.53 -4.27
C LYS A 258 -28.90 13.98 -2.82
N ARG A 259 -28.32 13.28 -1.83
CA ARG A 259 -28.42 13.65 -0.42
C ARG A 259 -27.72 14.96 -0.10
N VAL A 260 -26.50 15.16 -0.59
CA VAL A 260 -25.75 16.41 -0.45
C VAL A 260 -26.57 17.57 -1.02
N ARG A 261 -27.11 17.41 -2.23
CA ARG A 261 -27.99 18.43 -2.83
C ARG A 261 -29.21 18.74 -1.97
N GLN A 262 -29.86 17.73 -1.38
CA GLN A 262 -31.02 17.94 -0.51
C GLN A 262 -30.65 18.64 0.81
N LYS A 263 -29.53 18.26 1.43
CA LYS A 263 -29.07 18.80 2.70
C LYS A 263 -28.69 20.28 2.61
N TYR A 264 -28.01 20.66 1.53
CA TYR A 264 -27.54 22.03 1.29
C TYR A 264 -28.49 22.88 0.43
N ALA A 265 -29.66 22.35 0.06
CA ALA A 265 -30.64 23.04 -0.82
C ALA A 265 -31.12 24.39 -0.27
N ASN A 266 -31.13 24.56 1.05
CA ASN A 266 -31.58 25.80 1.69
C ASN A 266 -30.47 26.87 1.78
N GLN A 267 -29.19 26.47 1.66
CA GLN A 267 -28.03 27.36 1.84
C GLN A 267 -27.47 27.84 0.50
N PHE A 268 -27.52 27.01 -0.54
CA PHE A 268 -26.96 27.30 -1.85
C PHE A 268 -27.98 27.08 -2.97
N GLU A 269 -27.78 27.76 -4.10
CA GLU A 269 -28.65 27.62 -5.27
C GLU A 269 -28.55 26.23 -5.89
N PHE A 270 -29.71 25.73 -6.35
CA PHE A 270 -29.85 24.39 -6.93
C PHE A 270 -28.89 24.13 -8.10
N ASP A 271 -28.78 25.09 -9.03
CA ASP A 271 -27.95 24.96 -10.23
C ASP A 271 -26.45 25.02 -9.89
N ALA A 272 -26.05 25.77 -8.86
CA ALA A 272 -24.66 25.85 -8.41
C ALA A 272 -24.17 24.51 -7.85
N ILE A 273 -24.95 23.89 -6.95
CA ILE A 273 -24.62 22.56 -6.40
C ILE A 273 -24.61 21.50 -7.50
N SER A 274 -25.58 21.55 -8.44
CA SER A 274 -25.66 20.59 -9.53
C SER A 274 -24.43 20.64 -10.46
N ASN A 275 -23.94 21.85 -10.74
CA ASN A 275 -22.74 22.05 -11.55
C ASN A 275 -21.48 21.54 -10.86
N ILE A 276 -21.30 21.82 -9.56
CA ILE A 276 -20.14 21.34 -8.79
C ILE A 276 -20.10 19.82 -8.72
N LEU A 277 -21.25 19.19 -8.47
CA LEU A 277 -21.37 17.72 -8.40
C LEU A 277 -21.37 17.05 -9.78
N GLY A 278 -21.30 17.81 -10.88
CA GLY A 278 -21.35 17.28 -12.24
C GLY A 278 -22.64 16.53 -12.55
N MET A 279 -23.76 16.89 -11.91
CA MET A 279 -25.08 16.36 -12.24
C MET A 279 -25.59 17.09 -13.48
N GLU A 280 -25.53 16.44 -14.63
CA GLU A 280 -26.09 16.98 -15.87
C GLU A 280 -27.61 17.16 -15.73
N LYS A 281 -28.14 18.26 -16.30
CA LYS A 281 -29.59 18.39 -16.51
C LYS A 281 -29.99 17.19 -17.37
N SER A 282 -30.98 16.43 -16.92
CA SER A 282 -31.50 15.23 -17.58
C SER A 282 -32.19 15.60 -18.91
N SER A 283 -31.43 16.10 -19.87
CA SER A 283 -31.88 16.45 -21.21
C SER A 283 -31.23 15.48 -22.20
N LEU A 284 -32.00 14.46 -22.57
CA LEU A 284 -32.01 13.81 -23.88
C LEU A 284 -30.65 13.61 -24.54
N ARG A 285 -29.97 12.51 -24.20
CA ARG A 285 -28.99 11.91 -25.11
C ARG A 285 -29.62 10.65 -25.70
N GLN A 286 -30.15 10.81 -26.91
CA GLN A 286 -30.62 9.70 -27.74
C GLN A 286 -29.38 8.90 -28.15
N GLU A 287 -29.22 7.69 -27.60
CA GLU A 287 -28.09 6.82 -27.91
C GLU A 287 -28.24 6.27 -29.33
N ASN A 288 -27.38 6.72 -30.25
CA ASN A 288 -27.09 5.95 -31.45
C ASN A 288 -26.07 4.87 -31.06
N GLU A 289 -26.52 3.62 -31.05
CA GLU A 289 -25.69 2.43 -30.86
C GLU A 289 -24.76 2.22 -32.06
N GLU A 290 -23.60 2.88 -32.07
CA GLU A 290 -22.48 2.48 -32.92
C GLU A 290 -21.41 1.79 -32.07
N THR A 291 -21.41 0.45 -32.13
CA THR A 291 -20.44 -0.42 -31.44
C THR A 291 -19.06 -0.34 -32.10
N GLY A 292 -18.28 0.68 -31.72
CA GLY A 292 -16.86 0.81 -32.06
C GLY A 292 -15.99 0.88 -30.81
N LEU A 293 -14.79 0.29 -30.84
CA LEU A 293 -13.81 0.36 -29.74
C LEU A 293 -13.48 1.82 -29.37
N PHE A 294 -13.48 2.74 -30.34
CA PHE A 294 -13.28 4.16 -30.12
C PHE A 294 -14.45 4.82 -29.36
N ASN A 295 -15.70 4.44 -29.65
CA ASN A 295 -16.86 4.91 -28.89
C ASN A 295 -16.85 4.33 -27.46
N LEU A 296 -16.39 3.09 -27.29
CA LEU A 296 -16.20 2.49 -25.96
C LEU A 296 -15.12 3.25 -25.15
N ILE A 297 -13.97 3.58 -25.75
CA ILE A 297 -12.91 4.34 -25.09
C ILE A 297 -13.39 5.75 -24.73
N MET A 298 -14.13 6.42 -25.62
CA MET A 298 -14.66 7.76 -25.36
C MET A 298 -15.83 7.77 -24.36
N SER A 299 -16.53 6.64 -24.19
CA SER A 299 -17.60 6.49 -23.19
C SER A 299 -17.07 6.37 -21.75
N ILE A 300 -15.77 6.12 -21.57
CA ILE A 300 -15.16 5.98 -20.23
C ILE A 300 -14.98 7.35 -19.58
N ASP A 301 -15.37 7.44 -18.31
CA ASP A 301 -15.19 8.65 -17.50
C ASP A 301 -13.70 8.87 -17.14
N TRP A 302 -13.01 9.61 -18.00
CA TRP A 302 -11.57 9.86 -17.84
C TRP A 302 -11.24 10.65 -16.57
N ARG A 303 -12.16 11.50 -16.07
CA ARG A 303 -11.95 12.22 -14.79
C ARG A 303 -11.84 11.23 -13.63
N TYR A 304 -12.76 10.27 -13.60
CA TYR A 304 -12.73 9.20 -12.59
C TYR A 304 -11.49 8.31 -12.73
N GLN A 305 -11.10 7.94 -13.97
CA GLN A 305 -9.93 7.09 -14.17
C GLN A 305 -8.62 7.77 -13.80
N VAL A 306 -8.44 9.06 -14.15
CA VAL A 306 -7.25 9.83 -13.76
C VAL A 306 -7.18 9.98 -12.25
N TRP A 307 -8.30 10.30 -11.60
CA TRP A 307 -8.35 10.36 -10.14
C TRP A 307 -7.97 9.01 -9.51
N LYS A 308 -8.57 7.91 -9.97
CA LYS A 308 -8.29 6.54 -9.52
C LYS A 308 -6.82 6.17 -9.71
N ALA A 309 -6.22 6.53 -10.84
CA ALA A 309 -4.80 6.31 -11.11
C ALA A 309 -3.93 7.09 -10.11
N GLY A 310 -4.23 8.36 -9.85
CA GLY A 310 -3.52 9.17 -8.86
C GLY A 310 -3.61 8.59 -7.44
N VAL A 311 -4.79 8.11 -7.03
CA VAL A 311 -4.95 7.44 -5.72
C VAL A 311 -4.18 6.12 -5.68
N THR A 312 -4.11 5.39 -6.79
CA THR A 312 -3.35 4.12 -6.86
C THR A 312 -1.85 4.36 -6.79
N VAL A 313 -1.33 5.38 -7.49
CA VAL A 313 0.10 5.73 -7.51
C VAL A 313 0.56 6.36 -6.20
N THR A 314 -0.33 6.97 -5.42
CA THR A 314 0.01 7.51 -4.08
C THR A 314 -0.08 6.48 -2.96
N ASP A 315 -0.52 5.24 -3.24
CA ASP A 315 -0.56 4.15 -2.26
C ASP A 315 0.84 3.54 -2.07
N ASN A 316 1.46 3.77 -0.91
CA ASN A 316 2.82 3.31 -0.60
C ASN A 316 3.06 1.80 -0.89
N PRO A 317 2.17 0.86 -0.49
CA PRO A 317 2.41 -0.54 -0.77
C PRO A 317 2.19 -0.92 -2.24
N PHE A 318 1.40 -0.15 -3.02
CA PHE A 318 1.35 -0.32 -4.47
C PHE A 318 2.67 0.12 -5.11
N LEU A 319 3.19 1.30 -4.73
CA LEU A 319 4.49 1.79 -5.20
C LEU A 319 5.62 0.80 -4.89
N TYR A 320 5.61 0.21 -3.71
CA TYR A 320 6.57 -0.84 -3.35
C TYR A 320 6.50 -2.03 -4.33
N GLN A 321 5.30 -2.52 -4.63
CA GLN A 321 5.11 -3.63 -5.57
C GLN A 321 5.48 -3.25 -7.02
N LEU A 322 5.22 -2.00 -7.42
CA LEU A 322 5.61 -1.48 -8.72
C LEU A 322 7.13 -1.40 -8.84
N TRP A 323 7.82 -0.84 -7.84
CA TRP A 323 9.28 -0.79 -7.79
C TRP A 323 9.90 -2.19 -7.79
N TYR A 324 9.35 -3.12 -7.01
CA TYR A 324 9.78 -4.52 -7.03
C TYR A 324 9.73 -5.11 -8.44
N PHE A 325 8.65 -4.87 -9.18
CA PHE A 325 8.54 -5.31 -10.58
C PHE A 325 9.55 -4.60 -11.50
N CYS A 326 9.74 -3.29 -11.35
CA CYS A 326 10.75 -2.55 -12.12
C CYS A 326 12.16 -3.11 -11.88
N PHE A 327 12.55 -3.37 -10.63
CA PHE A 327 13.82 -4.01 -10.31
C PHE A 327 13.91 -5.42 -10.89
N SER A 328 12.81 -6.18 -10.98
CA SER A 328 12.82 -7.51 -11.63
C SER A 328 13.10 -7.43 -13.13
N ILE A 329 12.58 -6.39 -13.82
CA ILE A 329 12.90 -6.14 -15.23
C ILE A 329 14.39 -5.77 -15.37
N LEU A 330 14.88 -4.85 -14.54
CA LEU A 330 16.29 -4.46 -14.53
C LEU A 330 17.22 -5.63 -14.18
N GLY A 331 16.77 -6.55 -13.33
CA GLY A 331 17.45 -7.82 -13.01
C GLY A 331 17.69 -8.71 -14.22
N ASN A 332 16.84 -8.63 -15.26
CA ASN A 332 17.05 -9.37 -16.50
C ASN A 332 18.05 -8.69 -17.44
N TYR A 333 18.32 -7.38 -17.26
CA TYR A 333 19.40 -6.68 -17.96
C TYR A 333 20.74 -6.91 -17.27
N ASN A 334 20.77 -6.74 -15.94
CA ASN A 334 21.93 -7.04 -15.12
C ASN A 334 21.49 -7.83 -13.87
N TYR A 335 22.00 -9.05 -13.73
CA TYR A 335 21.58 -9.98 -12.68
C TYR A 335 21.85 -9.45 -11.26
N PHE A 336 22.79 -8.54 -11.05
CA PHE A 336 23.07 -7.97 -9.72
C PHE A 336 21.90 -7.18 -9.12
N PHE A 337 20.97 -6.66 -9.94
CA PHE A 337 19.75 -6.02 -9.42
C PHE A 337 18.83 -7.01 -8.67
N PHE A 338 19.02 -8.33 -8.83
CA PHE A 338 18.31 -9.31 -7.99
C PHE A 338 18.73 -9.25 -6.51
N ALA A 339 19.87 -8.66 -6.16
CA ALA A 339 20.29 -8.44 -4.76
C ALA A 339 19.33 -7.51 -4.01
N ALA A 340 18.82 -6.47 -4.67
CA ALA A 340 17.86 -5.55 -4.06
C ALA A 340 16.55 -6.25 -3.64
N HIS A 341 16.17 -7.35 -4.30
CA HIS A 341 14.95 -8.09 -3.98
C HIS A 341 15.04 -8.83 -2.63
N LEU A 342 16.25 -9.09 -2.12
CA LEU A 342 16.44 -9.67 -0.78
C LEU A 342 15.98 -8.73 0.33
N LEU A 343 15.92 -7.42 0.09
CA LEU A 343 15.39 -6.45 1.06
C LEU A 343 13.90 -6.68 1.37
N ASP A 344 13.14 -7.40 0.52
CA ASP A 344 11.74 -7.77 0.82
C ASP A 344 11.62 -8.67 2.07
N VAL A 345 12.68 -9.39 2.47
CA VAL A 345 12.71 -10.15 3.73
C VAL A 345 12.49 -9.21 4.93
N ALA A 346 13.17 -8.06 4.94
CA ALA A 346 13.09 -7.11 6.03
C ALA A 346 11.68 -6.51 6.18
N VAL A 347 10.97 -6.31 5.07
CA VAL A 347 9.61 -5.77 5.06
C VAL A 347 8.55 -6.88 5.30
N GLY A 348 8.85 -8.10 4.90
CA GLY A 348 7.96 -9.26 4.97
C GLY A 348 7.84 -9.88 6.37
N VAL A 349 8.92 -9.87 7.16
CA VAL A 349 8.94 -10.44 8.52
C VAL A 349 8.50 -9.39 9.54
N ALA A 350 7.48 -9.72 10.35
CA ALA A 350 6.91 -8.80 11.34
C ALA A 350 7.98 -8.26 12.34
N ALA A 351 8.87 -9.12 12.83
CA ALA A 351 9.93 -8.73 13.74
C ALA A 351 10.94 -7.74 13.11
N LEU A 352 11.30 -7.93 11.84
CA LEU A 352 12.22 -7.02 11.14
C LEU A 352 11.56 -5.69 10.77
N ARG A 353 10.24 -5.69 10.57
CA ARG A 353 9.49 -4.44 10.36
C ARG A 353 9.56 -3.52 11.57
N ILE A 354 9.50 -4.07 12.80
CA ILE A 354 9.63 -3.28 14.03
C ILE A 354 10.99 -2.57 14.09
N ILE A 355 12.06 -3.24 13.64
CA ILE A 355 13.41 -2.65 13.55
C ILE A 355 13.44 -1.48 12.55
N LEU A 356 12.85 -1.67 11.37
CA LEU A 356 12.77 -0.60 10.37
C LEU A 356 11.93 0.57 10.87
N GLU A 357 10.80 0.28 11.52
CA GLU A 357 9.90 1.27 12.10
C GLU A 357 10.61 2.09 13.17
N ALA A 358 11.38 1.46 14.06
CA ALA A 358 12.17 2.14 15.08
C ALA A 358 13.16 3.15 14.48
N ILE A 359 13.89 2.78 13.42
CA ILE A 359 14.82 3.71 12.75
C ILE A 359 14.05 4.88 12.10
N THR A 360 12.87 4.61 11.54
CA THR A 360 12.07 5.65 10.87
C THR A 360 11.23 6.52 11.81
N HIS A 361 10.92 6.06 13.03
CA HIS A 361 10.05 6.74 13.99
C HIS A 361 10.58 8.14 14.34
N ASN A 362 11.88 8.24 14.62
CA ASN A 362 12.56 9.50 14.91
C ASN A 362 13.36 10.05 13.70
N GLY A 363 13.00 9.65 12.47
CA GLY A 363 13.76 9.94 11.26
C GLY A 363 14.02 11.44 11.01
N LYS A 364 13.04 12.31 11.34
CA LYS A 364 13.22 13.77 11.23
C LYS A 364 14.34 14.28 12.15
N GLN A 365 14.39 13.78 13.39
CA GLN A 365 15.43 14.16 14.35
C GLN A 365 16.79 13.61 13.89
N LEU A 366 16.84 12.35 13.44
CA LEU A 366 18.06 11.73 12.91
C LEU A 366 18.65 12.53 11.74
N ILE A 367 17.84 12.91 10.75
CA ILE A 367 18.29 13.72 9.61
C ILE A 367 18.82 15.08 10.09
N LEU A 368 18.12 15.74 11.02
CA LEU A 368 18.55 17.03 11.56
C LEU A 368 19.90 16.91 12.31
N THR A 369 20.12 15.82 13.04
CA THR A 369 21.39 15.54 13.72
C THR A 369 22.52 15.24 12.74
N VAL A 370 22.26 14.50 11.66
CA VAL A 370 23.26 14.29 10.59
C VAL A 370 23.60 15.62 9.90
N MET A 371 22.61 16.49 9.66
CA MET A 371 22.88 17.84 9.14
C MET A 371 23.74 18.65 10.11
N LEU A 372 23.48 18.59 11.41
CA LEU A 372 24.29 19.24 12.43
C LEU A 372 25.74 18.72 12.43
N LEU A 373 25.93 17.39 12.35
CA LEU A 373 27.24 16.75 12.20
C LEU A 373 28.00 17.30 10.99
N THR A 374 27.35 17.35 9.83
CA THR A 374 27.93 17.90 8.59
C THR A 374 28.36 19.36 8.75
N ILE A 375 27.58 20.19 9.46
CA ILE A 375 27.91 21.59 9.74
C ILE A 375 29.15 21.70 10.63
N PHE A 376 29.23 20.90 11.71
CA PHE A 376 30.41 20.91 12.57
C PHE A 376 31.66 20.46 11.82
N VAL A 377 31.57 19.37 11.05
CA VAL A 377 32.66 18.89 10.20
C VAL A 377 33.11 19.98 9.24
N TYR A 378 32.18 20.69 8.59
CA TYR A 378 32.51 21.80 7.70
C TYR A 378 33.26 22.94 8.40
N ILE A 379 32.87 23.33 9.62
CA ILE A 379 33.59 24.34 10.41
C ILE A 379 35.04 23.88 10.68
N TYR A 380 35.21 22.62 11.10
CA TYR A 380 36.54 22.03 11.30
C TYR A 380 37.35 21.99 10.00
N THR A 381 36.73 21.70 8.86
CA THR A 381 37.38 21.76 7.54
C THR A 381 37.84 23.17 7.20
N VAL A 382 37.03 24.21 7.41
CA VAL A 382 37.44 25.60 7.14
C VAL A 382 38.66 25.99 7.98
N ILE A 383 38.68 25.60 9.26
CA ILE A 383 39.82 25.84 10.15
C ILE A 383 41.06 25.09 9.65
N ALA A 384 40.92 23.81 9.32
CA ALA A 384 42.02 23.01 8.78
C ALA A 384 42.58 23.57 7.47
N PHE A 385 41.70 23.98 6.54
CA PHE A 385 42.08 24.52 5.24
C PHE A 385 42.86 25.84 5.37
N ASN A 386 42.49 26.72 6.30
CA ASN A 386 43.15 28.03 6.45
C ASN A 386 44.44 27.95 7.27
N PHE A 387 44.48 27.13 8.33
CA PHE A 387 45.58 27.15 9.31
C PHE A 387 46.47 25.92 9.26
N PHE A 388 45.92 24.73 8.97
CA PHE A 388 46.61 23.45 9.08
C PHE A 388 46.89 22.76 7.74
N ARG A 389 46.69 23.44 6.61
CA ARG A 389 46.84 22.88 5.24
C ARG A 389 48.13 22.08 5.04
N LYS A 390 49.24 22.54 5.61
CA LYS A 390 50.56 21.91 5.44
C LYS A 390 50.64 20.47 5.98
N PHE A 391 49.80 20.12 6.95
CA PHE A 391 49.78 18.79 7.56
C PHE A 391 48.96 17.78 6.75
N TYR A 392 48.16 18.24 5.77
CA TYR A 392 47.30 17.38 4.93
C TYR A 392 47.98 17.00 3.61
N VAL A 393 49.30 16.90 3.65
CA VAL A 393 50.14 16.48 2.53
C VAL A 393 50.77 15.17 2.97
N SER A 394 50.42 14.09 2.30
CA SER A 394 51.04 12.78 2.50
C SER A 394 51.99 12.49 1.35
N GLU A 395 53.25 12.20 1.67
CA GLU A 395 54.27 11.79 0.70
C GLU A 395 54.36 10.26 0.71
N GLU A 396 53.50 9.58 -0.07
CA GLU A 396 53.61 8.14 -0.32
C GLU A 396 54.17 7.90 -1.73
N GLU A 397 55.31 7.21 -1.81
CA GLU A 397 55.87 6.55 -3.02
C GLU A 397 55.77 7.35 -4.35
N GLU A 398 56.43 8.51 -4.41
CA GLU A 398 56.62 9.37 -5.60
C GLU A 398 55.42 10.24 -6.05
N GLU A 399 54.25 10.16 -5.41
CA GLU A 399 53.13 11.10 -5.62
C GLU A 399 52.81 11.90 -4.35
N VAL A 400 52.80 13.24 -4.47
CA VAL A 400 52.46 14.15 -3.35
C VAL A 400 50.94 14.32 -3.31
N ASP A 401 50.29 13.63 -2.37
CA ASP A 401 48.84 13.66 -2.25
C ASP A 401 48.37 14.79 -1.32
N GLN A 402 47.70 15.76 -1.92
CA GLN A 402 47.38 17.05 -1.32
C GLN A 402 45.89 17.17 -0.99
N LYS A 403 45.45 16.71 0.19
CA LYS A 403 44.02 16.61 0.51
C LYS A 403 43.30 17.93 0.78
N CYS A 404 44.02 18.93 1.31
CA CYS A 404 43.43 20.23 1.67
C CYS A 404 43.90 21.41 0.80
N HIS A 405 44.22 21.17 -0.47
CA HIS A 405 44.48 22.25 -1.44
C HIS A 405 43.19 22.75 -2.11
N ASP A 406 42.23 21.84 -2.33
CA ASP A 406 40.86 22.17 -2.72
C ASP A 406 39.90 22.06 -1.54
N MET A 407 39.01 23.04 -1.38
CA MET A 407 38.08 23.10 -0.26
C MET A 407 37.10 21.90 -0.25
N LEU A 408 36.64 21.49 -1.43
CA LEU A 408 35.73 20.33 -1.54
C LEU A 408 36.45 19.03 -1.18
N THR A 409 37.66 18.83 -1.67
CA THR A 409 38.50 17.65 -1.37
C THR A 409 38.81 17.58 0.13
N CYS A 410 39.15 18.71 0.75
CA CYS A 410 39.38 18.81 2.19
C CYS A 410 38.12 18.44 3.00
N PHE A 411 36.95 18.93 2.57
CA PHE A 411 35.68 18.64 3.23
C PHE A 411 35.27 17.18 3.11
N VAL A 412 35.37 16.60 1.92
CA VAL A 412 35.10 15.18 1.67
C VAL A 412 36.06 14.30 2.48
N PHE A 413 37.34 14.68 2.58
CA PHE A 413 38.32 13.98 3.41
C PHE A 413 37.92 13.95 4.89
N HIS A 414 37.53 15.09 5.47
CA HIS A 414 37.07 15.15 6.87
C HIS A 414 35.77 14.36 7.10
N LEU A 415 34.83 14.42 6.16
CA LEU A 415 33.56 13.70 6.27
C LEU A 415 33.76 12.18 6.14
N TYR A 416 34.65 11.73 5.25
CA TYR A 416 34.88 10.32 4.98
C TYR A 416 35.84 9.67 5.99
N LYS A 417 37.03 10.26 6.21
CA LYS A 417 38.05 9.74 7.12
C LYS A 417 37.84 10.22 8.56
N GLY A 418 37.60 11.51 8.75
CA GLY A 418 37.47 12.09 10.09
C GLY A 418 36.32 11.52 10.93
N VAL A 419 35.12 11.39 10.36
CA VAL A 419 33.94 10.85 11.08
C VAL A 419 34.01 9.32 11.25
N ARG A 420 34.71 8.62 10.35
CA ARG A 420 34.79 7.15 10.32
C ARG A 420 35.94 6.59 11.16
N ALA A 421 37.03 7.33 11.30
CA ALA A 421 38.15 6.97 12.16
C ALA A 421 37.71 6.99 13.63
N GLY A 422 37.97 5.90 14.35
CA GLY A 422 37.53 5.72 15.73
C GLY A 422 38.16 6.70 16.73
N GLY A 423 39.38 7.21 16.46
CA GLY A 423 40.07 8.23 17.26
C GLY A 423 39.94 9.66 16.71
N GLY A 424 39.17 9.86 15.64
CA GLY A 424 39.00 11.15 14.99
C GLY A 424 40.04 11.43 13.89
N ILE A 425 40.13 12.70 13.47
CA ILE A 425 40.92 13.10 12.29
C ILE A 425 42.45 13.01 12.49
N GLY A 426 42.93 12.98 13.74
CA GLY A 426 44.35 12.86 14.06
C GLY A 426 44.97 11.49 13.74
N ASP A 427 44.16 10.45 13.56
CA ASP A 427 44.64 9.09 13.23
C ASP A 427 45.12 8.95 11.76
N GLU A 428 44.67 9.86 10.88
CA GLU A 428 44.86 9.76 9.42
C GLU A 428 45.79 10.86 8.88
N ILE A 429 46.35 11.69 9.76
CA ILE A 429 47.20 12.83 9.41
C ILE A 429 48.53 12.68 10.12
N GLU A 430 49.59 13.24 9.53
CA GLU A 430 50.91 13.25 10.14
C GLU A 430 50.93 13.86 11.56
N PRO A 431 51.78 13.33 12.45
CA PRO A 431 51.89 13.81 13.82
C PRO A 431 52.38 15.28 13.86
N PRO A 432 51.92 16.08 14.83
CA PRO A 432 52.24 17.50 14.92
C PRO A 432 53.65 17.83 15.48
N ASP A 433 54.47 16.82 15.75
CA ASP A 433 55.70 16.94 16.53
C ASP A 433 56.71 17.91 15.89
N GLY A 434 57.12 18.94 16.65
CA GLY A 434 58.21 19.83 16.24
C GLY A 434 57.80 21.03 15.36
N ASP A 435 56.51 21.29 15.19
CA ASP A 435 56.01 22.48 14.48
C ASP A 435 55.57 23.62 15.43
N GLU A 436 55.62 24.87 14.95
CA GLU A 436 55.21 26.05 15.73
C GLU A 436 53.72 26.01 16.14
N TYR A 437 52.87 25.26 15.42
CA TYR A 437 51.45 25.11 15.69
C TYR A 437 51.08 23.81 16.43
N GLU A 438 52.05 23.07 16.98
CA GLU A 438 51.84 21.77 17.64
C GLU A 438 50.70 21.80 18.67
N VAL A 439 50.72 22.78 19.59
CA VAL A 439 49.69 22.91 20.64
C VAL A 439 48.30 23.17 20.06
N TYR A 440 48.20 24.00 19.02
CA TYR A 440 46.93 24.30 18.36
C TYR A 440 46.38 23.10 17.59
N ARG A 441 47.27 22.29 16.99
CA ARG A 441 46.93 21.07 16.28
C ARG A 441 46.41 19.98 17.23
N ILE A 442 47.07 19.77 18.37
CA ILE A 442 46.60 18.85 19.42
C ILE A 442 45.23 19.27 19.96
N LEU A 443 45.01 20.56 20.23
CA LEU A 443 43.70 21.06 20.67
C LEU A 443 42.62 20.86 19.60
N PHE A 444 42.97 21.07 18.33
CA PHE A 444 42.06 20.82 17.20
C PHE A 444 41.65 19.34 17.16
N ASP A 445 42.60 18.40 17.21
CA ASP A 445 42.33 16.95 17.12
C ASP A 445 41.52 16.44 18.32
N ILE A 446 41.89 16.83 19.55
CA ILE A 446 41.16 16.45 20.77
C ILE A 446 39.73 17.01 20.74
N SER A 447 39.55 18.26 20.31
CA SER A 447 38.23 18.86 20.23
C SER A 447 37.36 18.19 19.16
N PHE A 448 37.94 17.85 18.00
CA PHE A 448 37.26 17.12 16.93
C PHE A 448 36.79 15.75 17.43
N PHE A 449 37.67 14.99 18.08
CA PHE A 449 37.34 13.69 18.67
C PHE A 449 36.19 13.81 19.69
N PHE A 450 36.28 14.77 20.62
CA PHE A 450 35.27 14.93 21.66
C PHE A 450 33.90 15.35 21.10
N PHE A 451 33.85 16.37 20.24
CA PHE A 451 32.55 16.87 19.74
C PHE A 451 31.93 15.95 18.69
N ILE A 452 32.69 15.49 17.70
CA ILE A 452 32.15 14.69 16.59
C ILE A 452 31.95 13.24 17.01
N ILE A 453 32.99 12.59 17.54
CA ILE A 453 32.97 11.15 17.80
C ILE A 453 32.28 10.86 19.13
N VAL A 454 32.72 11.47 20.23
CA VAL A 454 32.18 11.14 21.56
C VAL A 454 30.77 11.68 21.77
N ILE A 455 30.48 12.91 21.35
CA ILE A 455 29.16 13.52 21.56
C ILE A 455 28.20 13.22 20.40
N LEU A 456 28.49 13.66 19.18
CA LEU A 456 27.50 13.61 18.09
C LEU A 456 27.16 12.19 17.63
N LEU A 457 28.13 11.27 17.51
CA LEU A 457 27.81 9.87 17.17
C LEU A 457 27.06 9.16 18.31
N ALA A 458 27.37 9.46 19.58
CA ALA A 458 26.64 8.91 20.72
C ALA A 458 25.19 9.41 20.77
N ILE A 459 24.93 10.67 20.37
CA ILE A 459 23.57 11.20 20.21
C ILE A 459 22.81 10.43 19.12
N ILE A 460 23.44 10.17 17.97
CA ILE A 460 22.83 9.38 16.87
C ILE A 460 22.45 7.97 17.35
N GLN A 461 23.35 7.28 18.04
CA GLN A 461 23.05 5.97 18.64
C GLN A 461 21.95 6.08 19.71
N GLY A 462 21.98 7.14 20.54
CA GLY A 462 20.99 7.42 21.57
C GLY A 462 19.58 7.54 21.02
N PHE A 463 19.39 8.23 19.89
CA PHE A 463 18.08 8.34 19.23
C PHE A 463 17.53 6.98 18.76
N ILE A 464 18.40 6.08 18.31
CA ILE A 464 17.99 4.73 17.90
C ILE A 464 17.53 3.93 19.13
N ILE A 465 18.27 4.01 20.24
CA ILE A 465 17.91 3.32 21.50
C ILE A 465 16.59 3.86 22.06
N ASP A 466 16.42 5.18 22.05
CA ASP A 466 15.18 5.84 22.50
C ASP A 466 13.97 5.40 21.68
N ALA A 467 14.10 5.33 20.34
CA ALA A 467 13.04 4.85 19.48
C ALA A 467 12.65 3.39 19.80
N PHE A 468 13.62 2.50 20.00
CA PHE A 468 13.34 1.12 20.43
C PHE A 468 12.64 1.05 21.79
N GLY A 469 13.05 1.91 22.74
CA GLY A 469 12.39 2.06 24.03
C GLY A 469 10.93 2.48 23.88
N ALA A 470 10.68 3.55 23.12
CA ALA A 470 9.34 4.10 22.90
C ALA A 470 8.39 3.11 22.20
N LEU A 471 8.84 2.40 21.16
CA LEU A 471 8.02 1.39 20.49
C LEU A 471 7.65 0.23 21.42
N ARG A 472 8.58 -0.21 22.27
CA ARG A 472 8.30 -1.25 23.27
C ARG A 472 7.25 -0.77 24.27
N ASP A 473 7.38 0.46 24.77
CA ASP A 473 6.46 1.02 25.76
C ASP A 473 5.06 1.25 25.15
N GLN A 474 4.97 1.59 23.86
CA GLN A 474 3.70 1.63 23.12
C GLN A 474 3.03 0.26 23.03
N MET A 475 3.78 -0.78 22.65
CA MET A 475 3.23 -2.14 22.57
C MET A 475 2.76 -2.63 23.93
N GLN A 476 3.53 -2.39 24.98
CA GLN A 476 3.15 -2.72 26.35
C GLN A 476 1.90 -1.94 26.79
N GLY A 477 1.83 -0.64 26.48
CA GLY A 477 0.68 0.18 26.83
C GLY A 477 -0.64 -0.29 26.19
N VAL A 478 -0.60 -0.74 24.93
CA VAL A 478 -1.78 -1.31 24.26
C VAL A 478 -2.22 -2.64 24.90
N GLU A 479 -1.27 -3.49 25.27
CA GLU A 479 -1.55 -4.75 25.97
C GLU A 479 -2.15 -4.50 27.35
N ASP A 480 -1.55 -3.60 28.13
CA ASP A 480 -2.02 -3.21 29.46
C ASP A 480 -3.42 -2.58 29.41
N GLU A 481 -3.73 -1.75 28.40
CA GLU A 481 -5.05 -1.15 28.26
C GLU A 481 -6.14 -2.19 27.94
N LEU A 482 -5.82 -3.17 27.09
CA LEU A 482 -6.75 -4.25 26.72
C LEU A 482 -7.00 -5.23 27.88
N GLU A 483 -5.98 -5.48 28.70
CA GLU A 483 -6.08 -6.36 29.86
C GLU A 483 -6.78 -5.73 31.07
N ASN A 484 -6.60 -4.41 31.26
CA ASN A 484 -7.09 -3.72 32.45
C ASN A 484 -8.37 -2.93 32.24
N ASN A 485 -8.73 -2.56 31.01
CA ASN A 485 -9.93 -1.78 30.73
C ASN A 485 -10.77 -2.43 29.64
N CYS A 486 -12.10 -2.33 29.74
CA CYS A 486 -12.96 -2.72 28.64
C CYS A 486 -12.91 -1.67 27.52
N PHE A 487 -12.53 -2.06 26.30
CA PHE A 487 -12.42 -1.16 25.15
C PHE A 487 -13.69 -0.36 24.80
N ILE A 488 -14.88 -0.90 25.09
CA ILE A 488 -16.15 -0.27 24.70
C ILE A 488 -16.63 0.73 25.76
N CYS A 489 -16.69 0.34 27.04
CA CYS A 489 -17.22 1.19 28.10
C CYS A 489 -16.15 1.93 28.91
N GLY A 490 -14.87 1.55 28.79
CA GLY A 490 -13.76 2.15 29.53
C GLY A 490 -13.76 1.80 31.03
N ILE A 491 -14.59 0.87 31.48
CA ILE A 491 -14.61 0.45 32.88
C ILE A 491 -13.41 -0.46 33.15
N GLY A 492 -12.68 -0.15 34.22
CA GLY A 492 -11.52 -0.90 34.66
C GLY A 492 -11.88 -2.27 35.25
N LYS A 493 -10.95 -3.20 35.10
CA LYS A 493 -10.98 -4.55 35.63
C LYS A 493 -11.22 -4.58 37.13
N ASP A 494 -10.61 -3.65 37.87
CA ASP A 494 -10.78 -3.52 39.33
C ASP A 494 -12.25 -3.43 39.77
N TYR A 495 -13.10 -2.77 38.99
CA TYR A 495 -14.53 -2.67 39.28
C TYR A 495 -15.28 -3.96 38.88
N LEU A 496 -14.95 -4.53 37.72
CA LEU A 496 -15.66 -5.68 37.16
C LEU A 496 -15.33 -7.00 37.87
N ASP A 497 -14.11 -7.12 38.39
CA ASP A 497 -13.61 -8.29 39.13
C ASP A 497 -14.01 -8.31 40.61
N LYS A 498 -14.91 -7.40 41.05
CA LYS A 498 -15.67 -7.59 42.30
C LYS A 498 -16.39 -8.96 42.33
N VAL A 499 -16.77 -9.45 41.14
CA VAL A 499 -17.30 -10.81 40.91
C VAL A 499 -16.18 -11.67 40.33
N PRO A 500 -16.00 -12.94 40.75
CA PRO A 500 -14.96 -13.80 40.21
C PRO A 500 -15.07 -13.93 38.69
N HIS A 501 -13.97 -13.65 37.97
CA HIS A 501 -13.91 -13.62 36.50
C HIS A 501 -14.91 -12.66 35.84
N GLY A 502 -15.30 -11.60 36.55
CA GLY A 502 -16.30 -10.65 36.07
C GLY A 502 -15.86 -9.88 34.83
N PHE A 503 -14.57 -9.53 34.72
CA PHE A 503 -14.02 -8.86 33.55
C PHE A 503 -14.05 -9.73 32.30
N ASP A 504 -13.62 -10.99 32.39
CA ASP A 504 -13.61 -11.92 31.25
C ASP A 504 -15.02 -12.16 30.70
N ILE A 505 -15.99 -12.33 31.59
CA ILE A 505 -17.41 -12.48 31.23
C ILE A 505 -17.92 -11.21 30.54
N HIS A 506 -17.60 -10.04 31.09
CA HIS A 506 -18.01 -8.76 30.53
C HIS A 506 -17.50 -8.57 29.10
N VAL A 507 -16.21 -8.83 28.83
CA VAL A 507 -15.63 -8.69 27.49
C VAL A 507 -16.16 -9.73 26.50
N GLN A 508 -16.39 -10.98 26.94
CA GLN A 508 -16.80 -12.06 26.04
C GLN A 508 -18.31 -12.09 25.74
N GLN A 509 -19.15 -11.76 26.72
CA GLN A 509 -20.61 -11.91 26.63
C GLN A 509 -21.33 -10.56 26.47
N GLU A 510 -20.94 -9.53 27.22
CA GLU A 510 -21.62 -8.23 27.20
C GLU A 510 -21.05 -7.33 26.09
N HIS A 511 -19.75 -7.00 26.15
CA HIS A 511 -19.05 -6.08 25.25
C HIS A 511 -18.10 -6.80 24.28
N ASN A 512 -18.60 -7.84 23.64
CA ASN A 512 -17.84 -8.53 22.61
C ASN A 512 -17.72 -7.67 21.34
N LEU A 513 -16.50 -7.31 20.95
CA LEU A 513 -16.24 -6.46 19.78
C LEU A 513 -16.82 -7.03 18.48
N ALA A 514 -16.84 -8.36 18.33
CA ALA A 514 -17.36 -9.00 17.13
C ALA A 514 -18.89 -8.86 17.01
N ASN A 515 -19.60 -8.85 18.13
CA ASN A 515 -21.07 -8.74 18.14
C ASN A 515 -21.54 -7.39 17.59
N TYR A 516 -20.80 -6.30 17.82
CA TYR A 516 -21.09 -5.00 17.20
C TYR A 516 -21.01 -5.04 15.67
N LEU A 517 -20.01 -5.74 15.13
CA LEU A 517 -19.88 -5.92 13.68
C LEU A 517 -21.02 -6.79 13.13
N PHE A 518 -21.34 -7.90 13.78
CA PHE A 518 -22.44 -8.76 13.37
C PHE A 518 -23.80 -8.07 13.46
N PHE A 519 -24.02 -7.24 14.47
CA PHE A 519 -25.23 -6.45 14.62
C PHE A 519 -25.38 -5.43 13.49
N LEU A 520 -24.30 -4.74 13.10
CA LEU A 520 -24.34 -3.85 11.93
C LEU A 520 -24.64 -4.62 10.64
N MET A 521 -24.05 -5.80 10.44
CA MET A 521 -24.35 -6.66 9.29
C MET A 521 -25.80 -7.15 9.31
N TYR A 522 -26.35 -7.44 10.49
CA TYR A 522 -27.75 -7.83 10.67
C TYR A 522 -28.70 -6.72 10.25
N LEU A 523 -28.47 -5.48 10.69
CA LEU A 523 -29.28 -4.33 10.30
C LEU A 523 -29.23 -4.09 8.78
N ILE A 524 -28.05 -4.17 8.16
CA ILE A 524 -27.90 -3.94 6.72
C ILE A 524 -28.67 -4.96 5.86
N ASN A 525 -28.79 -6.20 6.33
CA ASN A 525 -29.45 -7.29 5.58
C ASN A 525 -30.95 -7.43 5.88
N LYS A 526 -31.46 -6.68 6.85
CA LYS A 526 -32.86 -6.72 7.27
C LYS A 526 -33.64 -5.59 6.60
N ASP A 527 -34.88 -5.87 6.23
CA ASP A 527 -35.74 -4.88 5.57
C ASP A 527 -36.14 -3.78 6.55
N GLU A 528 -36.15 -2.52 6.08
CA GLU A 528 -36.40 -1.35 6.94
C GLU A 528 -37.78 -1.36 7.63
N THR A 529 -38.76 -2.05 7.05
CA THR A 529 -40.11 -2.19 7.62
C THR A 529 -40.19 -3.20 8.76
N GLU A 530 -39.20 -4.07 8.91
CA GLU A 530 -39.16 -5.12 9.94
C GLU A 530 -38.33 -4.72 11.16
N TYR A 531 -37.78 -3.49 11.16
CA TYR A 531 -37.01 -3.01 12.29
C TYR A 531 -37.86 -2.91 13.56
N THR A 532 -37.32 -3.42 14.66
CA THR A 532 -37.88 -3.17 15.99
C THR A 532 -37.65 -1.71 16.40
N GLY A 533 -38.35 -1.22 17.44
CA GLY A 533 -38.18 0.17 17.89
C GLY A 533 -36.74 0.53 18.26
N GLN A 534 -36.01 -0.40 18.88
CA GLN A 534 -34.59 -0.21 19.24
C GLN A 534 -33.69 -0.24 18.00
N GLU A 535 -33.94 -1.15 17.06
CA GLU A 535 -33.18 -1.23 15.79
C GLU A 535 -33.35 0.04 14.96
N THR A 536 -34.59 0.55 14.85
CA THR A 536 -34.89 1.81 14.15
C THR A 536 -34.15 2.98 14.78
N TYR A 537 -34.10 3.05 16.13
CA TYR A 537 -33.35 4.09 16.83
C TYR A 537 -31.85 4.05 16.51
N VAL A 538 -31.23 2.87 16.57
CA VAL A 538 -29.80 2.72 16.25
C VAL A 538 -29.53 2.98 14.76
N TRP A 539 -30.42 2.55 13.86
CA TRP A 539 -30.30 2.80 12.42
C TRP A 539 -30.35 4.29 12.09
N ASP A 540 -31.29 5.05 12.68
CA ASP A 540 -31.38 6.50 12.52
C ASP A 540 -30.12 7.21 13.04
N MET A 541 -29.61 6.84 14.22
CA MET A 541 -28.34 7.35 14.75
C MET A 541 -27.16 7.04 13.82
N TYR A 542 -27.10 5.83 13.28
CA TYR A 542 -26.05 5.40 12.34
C TYR A 542 -26.08 6.20 11.04
N GLN A 543 -27.26 6.49 10.49
CA GLN A 543 -27.43 7.34 9.30
C GLN A 543 -27.00 8.79 9.58
N ARG A 544 -27.33 9.32 10.76
CA ARG A 544 -26.93 10.66 11.21
C ARG A 544 -25.45 10.77 11.57
N ARG A 545 -24.73 9.65 11.66
CA ARG A 545 -23.34 9.58 12.16
C ARG A 545 -23.19 10.06 13.60
N CYS A 546 -24.21 9.82 14.41
CA CYS A 546 -24.17 10.00 15.85
C CYS A 546 -23.83 8.67 16.53
N TRP A 547 -22.91 8.69 17.49
CA TRP A 547 -22.36 7.48 18.13
C TRP A 547 -22.74 7.35 19.61
N ASP A 548 -23.71 8.15 20.08
CA ASP A 548 -24.11 8.24 21.48
C ASP A 548 -24.76 6.96 22.04
N PHE A 549 -25.14 6.02 21.17
CA PHE A 549 -25.71 4.74 21.59
C PHE A 549 -24.67 3.75 22.14
N PHE A 550 -23.37 4.03 22.03
CA PHE A 550 -22.34 3.23 22.67
C PHE A 550 -22.34 3.46 24.19
N PRO A 551 -22.19 2.41 25.03
CA PRO A 551 -22.24 2.52 26.48
C PRO A 551 -20.90 3.05 27.04
N ALA A 552 -20.48 4.24 26.62
CA ALA A 552 -19.23 4.84 27.08
C ALA A 552 -19.36 5.33 28.54
N GLY A 553 -18.51 4.83 29.43
CA GLY A 553 -18.48 5.20 30.85
C GLY A 553 -19.49 4.46 31.74
N ASP A 554 -20.35 3.61 31.16
CA ASP A 554 -21.34 2.83 31.91
C ASP A 554 -21.50 1.42 31.35
N CYS A 555 -22.08 0.51 32.13
CA CYS A 555 -22.44 -0.82 31.67
C CYS A 555 -23.71 -1.30 32.38
N PHE A 556 -24.35 -2.32 31.82
CA PHE A 556 -25.61 -2.85 32.34
C PHE A 556 -25.54 -3.12 33.85
N ARG A 557 -24.49 -3.81 34.33
CA ARG A 557 -24.33 -4.10 35.75
C ARG A 557 -24.22 -2.84 36.61
N LYS A 558 -23.44 -1.85 36.16
CA LYS A 558 -23.19 -0.62 36.92
C LYS A 558 -24.45 0.24 37.03
N GLN A 559 -25.24 0.31 35.96
CA GLN A 559 -26.52 1.02 35.96
C GLN A 559 -27.54 0.39 36.93
N TYR A 560 -27.53 -0.94 37.07
CA TYR A 560 -28.49 -1.69 37.89
C TYR A 560 -27.89 -2.24 39.21
N GLU A 561 -26.72 -1.74 39.65
CA GLU A 561 -26.02 -2.28 40.83
C GLU A 561 -26.87 -2.14 42.11
N ASP A 562 -27.56 -1.01 42.29
CA ASP A 562 -28.42 -0.74 43.45
C ASP A 562 -29.71 -1.58 43.44
N GLU A 563 -30.24 -1.89 42.26
CA GLU A 563 -31.48 -2.68 42.10
C GLU A 563 -31.21 -4.19 42.23
N LEU A 564 -30.09 -4.66 41.70
CA LEU A 564 -29.68 -6.07 41.72
C LEU A 564 -28.96 -6.46 43.02
N GLY A 565 -28.28 -5.52 43.69
CA GLY A 565 -27.58 -5.75 44.95
C GLY A 565 -28.49 -5.72 46.18
N ALA A 566 -29.74 -5.25 46.04
CA ALA A 566 -30.75 -5.24 47.08
C ALA A 566 -31.62 -6.52 47.13
N ALA A 567 -31.40 -7.45 46.20
CA ALA A 567 -32.02 -8.79 46.13
C ALA A 567 -30.99 -9.86 46.49
#